data_AF-A0A954Q131-F1
#
_entry.id   AF-A0A954Q131-F1
#
_cell.length_a   1.000
_cell.length_b   1.000
_cell.length_c   1.000
_cell.angle_alpha   90.00
_cell.angle_beta   90.00
_cell.angle_gamma   90.00
#
_symmetry.space_group_name_H-M   'P 1'
#
loop_
_entity.id
_entity.type
_entity.pdbx_description
1 polymer ?
#
loop_
_entity_poly.entity_id
_entity_poly.type
_entity_poly.pdbx_seq_one_letter_code
_entity_poly.pdbx_strand_id
1 'polypeptide(L)'
;MLRIDTSFDLDTLRRQFNFEIISEQDDGYVIVVSKDLDLSLLQQKLDEFETAAGSASIAQIHELVNDETQEERLRRILTEQLFSEWPALKDDQELIVDVSIACAGDWQIRNRPKRNPRWKPETWAKKENEWTNERMEAYERWDALKDSRLEDVESMLSPYSVDILKNWDNANVQAVELPDSFTLRIRIDGRGFRDFILNYPWVWEVTEPDDIETPQQMARDLDSLAIALTVNPPPKDAPIVCIVDSGIQESHLYLDPAIRKSDSRCFLDGASSTDVADYVKPSGHGTRVAGAVLYGETVPSSGVIDLAYWIQNARVLDKHCKMPINMLPAAVIRDVVTHFNRGRTPTRIFNHSINSVVACRTRHMSAWATEIDQLCHDRDILIVQSVGNIPCCNPSPNIGVEQHIAAGRPYPDYLSQPVARIANPAQSLQALSVGSVTYESVCAGGWQSLASQEGDPSAPRAG
;
A
#
# COMPACT_ATOMS: atom_id res chain seq x y z
N MET A 1 12.52 21.21 26.16
CA MET A 1 11.49 20.32 26.77
C MET A 1 11.60 20.43 28.29
N LEU A 2 10.49 20.31 29.02
CA LEU A 2 10.45 20.46 30.48
C LEU A 2 9.99 19.15 31.12
N ARG A 3 10.54 18.80 32.28
CA ARG A 3 9.96 17.79 33.17
C ARG A 3 9.32 18.48 34.36
N ILE A 4 8.07 18.17 34.64
CA ILE A 4 7.26 18.81 35.67
C ILE A 4 6.63 17.76 36.60
N ASP A 5 6.11 18.20 37.74
CA ASP A 5 5.23 17.39 38.57
C ASP A 5 3.94 17.06 37.78
N THR A 6 3.52 15.80 37.75
CA THR A 6 2.28 15.35 37.08
C THR A 6 1.00 16.02 37.60
N SER A 7 1.04 16.64 38.79
CA SER A 7 -0.07 17.42 39.36
C SER A 7 -0.01 18.92 39.06
N PHE A 8 0.98 19.35 38.28
CA PHE A 8 1.23 20.75 37.98
C PHE A 8 0.20 21.34 37.01
N ASP A 9 -0.29 22.54 37.32
CA ASP A 9 -1.16 23.29 36.41
C ASP A 9 -0.33 23.85 35.24
N LEU A 10 -0.38 23.16 34.10
CA LEU A 10 0.27 23.52 32.84
C LEU A 10 -0.01 24.96 32.38
N ASP A 11 -1.18 25.51 32.70
CA ASP A 11 -1.52 26.90 32.36
C ASP A 11 -0.63 27.91 33.10
N THR A 12 0.06 27.48 34.15
CA THR A 12 1.10 28.28 34.81
C THR A 12 2.27 28.53 33.87
N LEU A 13 2.64 27.56 33.01
CA LEU A 13 3.70 27.74 32.01
C LEU A 13 3.35 28.82 31.00
N ARG A 14 2.12 28.79 30.51
CA ARG A 14 1.58 29.80 29.59
C ARG A 14 1.57 31.19 30.23
N ARG A 15 0.98 31.32 31.42
CA ARG A 15 0.80 32.61 32.12
C ARG A 15 2.10 33.24 32.62
N GLN A 16 3.05 32.43 33.06
CA GLN A 16 4.26 32.92 33.72
C GLN A 16 5.47 33.03 32.78
N PHE A 17 5.53 32.22 31.73
CA PHE A 17 6.71 32.10 30.86
C PHE A 17 6.40 32.31 29.37
N ASN A 18 5.12 32.51 28.99
CA ASN A 18 4.68 32.63 27.60
C ASN A 18 5.09 31.43 26.73
N PHE A 19 5.14 30.24 27.33
CA PHE A 19 5.37 29.00 26.59
C PHE A 19 4.08 28.56 25.89
N GLU A 20 4.21 28.18 24.63
CA GLU A 20 3.20 27.41 23.93
C GLU A 20 3.40 25.93 24.26
N ILE A 21 2.32 25.25 24.65
CA ILE A 21 2.36 23.82 24.99
C ILE A 21 2.01 23.02 23.75
N ILE A 22 2.91 22.12 23.36
CA ILE A 22 2.79 21.28 22.17
C ILE A 22 2.25 19.90 22.53
N SER A 23 2.76 19.30 23.61
CA SER A 23 2.37 17.96 24.07
C SER A 23 2.66 17.78 25.55
N GLU A 24 1.77 17.07 26.24
CA GLU A 24 1.94 16.56 27.61
C GLU A 24 2.08 15.03 27.56
N GLN A 25 2.99 14.49 28.35
CA GLN A 25 3.33 13.07 28.37
C GLN A 25 3.07 12.49 29.77
N ASP A 26 2.64 11.23 29.82
CA ASP A 26 2.25 10.54 31.06
C ASP A 26 3.38 10.45 32.12
N ASP A 27 4.63 10.53 31.68
CA ASP A 27 5.83 10.49 32.53
C ASP A 27 6.23 11.87 33.11
N GLY A 28 5.38 12.89 32.90
CA GLY A 28 5.55 14.26 33.40
C GLY A 28 6.44 15.14 32.51
N TYR A 29 6.73 14.71 31.28
CA TYR A 29 7.42 15.54 30.29
C TYR A 29 6.44 16.39 29.48
N VAL A 30 6.86 17.61 29.16
CA VAL A 30 6.08 18.55 28.36
C VAL A 30 6.95 19.16 27.27
N ILE A 31 6.48 19.05 26.04
CA ILE A 31 7.09 19.72 24.89
C ILE A 31 6.50 21.11 24.81
N VAL A 32 7.37 22.12 24.86
CA VAL A 32 6.98 23.54 24.81
C VAL A 32 7.79 24.28 23.76
N VAL A 33 7.18 25.29 23.17
CA VAL A 33 7.81 26.25 22.26
C VAL A 33 7.84 27.62 22.93
N SER A 34 9.00 28.27 22.88
CA SER A 34 9.22 29.61 23.42
C SER A 34 9.50 30.58 22.27
N LYS A 35 8.94 31.80 22.35
CA LYS A 35 9.34 32.91 21.48
C LYS A 35 10.68 33.53 21.91
N ASP A 36 11.06 33.33 23.17
CA ASP A 36 12.33 33.75 23.75
C ASP A 36 13.34 32.61 23.65
N LEU A 37 14.31 32.74 22.73
CA LEU A 37 15.34 31.74 22.47
C LEU A 37 16.32 31.59 23.64
N ASP A 38 16.57 32.68 24.38
CA ASP A 38 17.52 32.70 25.49
C ASP A 38 16.86 32.24 26.80
N LEU A 39 15.54 32.02 26.79
CA LEU A 39 14.74 31.69 27.97
C LEU A 39 14.99 32.67 29.14
N SER A 40 15.22 33.95 28.81
CA SER A 40 15.64 35.00 29.74
C SER A 40 14.66 35.14 30.92
N LEU A 41 13.36 35.05 30.64
CA LEU A 41 12.32 35.13 31.68
C LEU A 41 12.33 33.92 32.62
N LEU A 42 12.64 32.73 32.10
CA LEU A 42 12.79 31.52 32.92
C LEU A 42 14.05 31.61 33.79
N GLN A 43 15.17 32.07 33.22
CA GLN A 43 16.42 32.27 33.95
C GLN A 43 16.26 33.29 35.08
N GLN A 44 15.68 34.46 34.80
CA GLN A 44 15.42 35.48 35.83
C GLN A 44 14.60 34.91 36.99
N LYS A 45 13.57 34.14 36.67
CA LYS A 45 12.68 33.53 37.66
C LYS A 45 13.37 32.43 38.48
N LEU A 46 14.31 31.68 37.89
CA LEU A 46 15.16 30.72 38.60
C LEU A 46 16.09 31.46 39.59
N ASP A 47 16.73 32.55 39.17
CA ASP A 47 17.60 33.37 40.03
C ASP A 47 16.82 33.99 41.21
N GLU A 48 15.59 34.44 40.96
CA GLU A 48 14.67 34.94 42.00
C GLU A 48 14.26 33.83 42.98
N PHE A 49 14.12 32.59 42.54
CA PHE A 49 13.84 31.44 43.41
C PHE A 49 15.04 31.06 44.28
N GLU A 50 16.27 31.14 43.75
CA GLU A 50 17.48 30.90 44.55
C GLU A 50 17.68 31.96 45.65
N THR A 51 17.18 33.18 45.42
CA THR A 51 17.42 34.33 46.32
C THR A 51 16.23 34.68 47.23
N ALA A 52 15.00 34.26 46.92
CA ALA A 52 13.80 34.55 47.70
C ALA A 52 12.95 33.31 48.01
N ALA A 53 12.31 33.29 49.18
CA ALA A 53 11.43 32.20 49.64
C ALA A 53 10.05 32.13 48.94
N GLY A 54 9.94 32.60 47.69
CA GLY A 54 8.67 33.12 47.15
C GLY A 54 8.15 32.55 45.82
N SER A 55 8.85 31.66 45.13
CA SER A 55 8.37 31.13 43.84
C SER A 55 8.03 29.64 43.91
N ALA A 56 6.93 29.33 44.60
CA ALA A 56 6.48 27.95 44.79
C ALA A 56 6.16 27.20 43.47
N SER A 57 5.81 27.92 42.39
CA SER A 57 5.49 27.32 41.10
C SER A 57 6.71 26.87 40.29
N ILE A 58 7.89 27.47 40.50
CA ILE A 58 9.13 27.06 39.81
C ILE A 58 9.66 25.75 40.37
N ALA A 59 9.47 25.50 41.67
CA ALA A 59 9.88 24.25 42.32
C ALA A 59 9.21 23.00 41.73
N GLN A 60 8.13 23.18 40.97
CA GLN A 60 7.39 22.10 40.29
C GLN A 60 7.93 21.81 38.89
N ILE A 61 8.87 22.62 38.37
CA ILE A 61 9.66 22.33 37.18
C ILE A 61 10.94 21.62 37.65
N HIS A 62 11.04 20.33 37.38
CA HIS A 62 12.13 19.49 37.85
C HIS A 62 13.38 19.58 36.96
N GLU A 63 13.18 19.71 35.65
CA GLU A 63 14.28 19.65 34.69
C GLU A 63 13.96 20.45 33.42
N LEU A 64 14.96 21.16 32.91
CA LEU A 64 14.99 21.68 31.55
C LEU A 64 15.91 20.76 30.73
N VAL A 65 15.33 19.95 29.84
CA VAL A 65 16.10 19.04 29.00
C VAL A 65 16.76 19.84 27.89
N ASN A 66 18.09 19.85 27.91
CA ASN A 66 18.92 20.38 26.83
C ASN A 66 19.51 19.20 26.04
N ASP A 67 18.86 18.85 24.93
CA ASP A 67 19.25 17.74 24.06
C ASP A 67 19.55 18.27 22.65
N GLU A 68 20.85 18.43 22.34
CA GLU A 68 21.31 18.87 21.02
C GLU A 68 20.99 17.87 19.91
N THR A 69 20.80 16.59 20.24
CA THR A 69 20.48 15.53 19.28
C THR A 69 18.99 15.44 18.97
N GLN A 70 18.15 16.07 19.79
CA GLN A 70 16.69 15.94 19.82
C GLN A 70 16.18 14.50 19.98
N GLU A 71 17.02 13.53 20.35
CA GLU A 71 16.64 12.12 20.50
C GLU A 71 15.48 11.94 21.48
N GLU A 72 15.46 12.69 22.59
CA GLU A 72 14.42 12.61 23.61
C GLU A 72 13.08 13.17 23.12
N ARG A 73 13.12 14.15 22.19
CA ARG A 73 11.94 14.66 21.48
C ARG A 73 11.47 13.64 20.44
N LEU A 74 12.38 13.12 19.62
CA LEU A 74 12.08 12.14 18.57
C LEU A 74 11.40 10.90 19.16
N ARG A 75 11.92 10.38 20.29
CA ARG A 75 11.35 9.23 20.98
C ARG A 75 9.90 9.43 21.45
N ARG A 76 9.48 10.69 21.65
CA ARG A 76 8.13 11.06 22.13
C ARG A 76 7.16 11.37 21.02
N ILE A 77 7.65 11.96 19.93
CA ILE A 77 6.79 12.36 18.81
C ILE A 77 6.67 11.25 17.76
N LEU A 78 7.63 10.33 17.67
CA LEU A 78 7.58 9.20 16.73
C LEU A 78 7.01 7.95 17.41
N THR A 79 6.29 7.12 16.66
CA THR A 79 5.99 5.75 17.09
C THR A 79 7.28 4.97 17.39
N GLU A 80 7.21 3.94 18.24
CA GLU A 80 8.37 3.07 18.54
C GLU A 80 9.01 2.52 17.25
N GLN A 81 8.16 2.26 16.25
CA GLN A 81 8.56 1.76 14.95
C GLN A 81 9.33 2.80 14.14
N LEU A 82 8.75 4.00 13.91
CA LEU A 82 9.43 5.08 13.20
C LEU A 82 10.72 5.50 13.90
N PHE A 83 10.74 5.51 15.24
CA PHE A 83 11.94 5.81 16.02
C PHE A 83 13.04 4.77 15.79
N SER A 84 12.70 3.48 15.74
CA SER A 84 13.67 2.41 15.47
C SER A 84 14.28 2.47 14.07
N GLU A 85 13.51 2.94 13.08
CA GLU A 85 13.93 3.05 11.68
C GLU A 85 14.66 4.36 11.38
N TRP A 86 14.46 5.38 12.21
CA TRP A 86 15.04 6.71 12.06
C TRP A 86 16.55 6.73 11.75
N PRO A 87 17.42 5.91 12.39
CA PRO A 87 18.84 5.89 12.07
C PRO A 87 19.16 5.34 10.67
N ALA A 88 18.34 4.42 10.15
CA ALA A 88 18.57 3.70 8.91
C ALA A 88 17.86 4.30 7.68
N LEU A 89 17.04 5.33 7.88
CA LEU A 89 16.25 5.98 6.83
C LEU A 89 17.14 6.56 5.72
N LYS A 90 16.90 6.17 4.47
CA LYS A 90 17.62 6.71 3.30
C LYS A 90 16.98 8.01 2.81
N ASP A 91 17.80 8.91 2.27
CA ASP A 91 17.34 10.20 1.73
C ASP A 91 16.25 10.09 0.67
N ASP A 92 16.32 9.06 -0.19
CA ASP A 92 15.43 8.83 -1.32
C ASP A 92 14.28 7.86 -1.01
N GLN A 93 14.19 7.36 0.22
CA GLN A 93 13.12 6.46 0.64
C GLN A 93 11.79 7.21 0.69
N GLU A 94 10.78 6.72 -0.05
CA GLU A 94 9.43 7.27 0.02
C GLU A 94 8.73 6.82 1.31
N LEU A 95 8.09 7.77 1.98
CA LEU A 95 7.35 7.59 3.22
C LEU A 95 5.95 8.18 3.08
N ILE A 96 4.95 7.48 3.62
CA ILE A 96 3.65 8.04 3.95
C ILE A 96 3.50 8.06 5.47
N VAL A 97 3.29 9.24 6.05
CA VAL A 97 3.12 9.47 7.49
C VAL A 97 1.98 10.44 7.76
N ASP A 98 1.35 10.29 8.93
CA ASP A 98 0.40 11.24 9.49
C ASP A 98 1.16 12.11 10.50
N VAL A 99 1.25 13.42 10.23
CA VAL A 99 1.94 14.39 11.08
C VAL A 99 0.90 15.27 11.75
N SER A 100 0.87 15.22 13.07
CA SER A 100 -0.03 16.03 13.88
C SER A 100 0.69 17.26 14.41
N ILE A 101 0.07 18.42 14.16
CA ILE A 101 0.64 19.74 14.41
C ILE A 101 -0.25 20.45 15.41
N ALA A 102 0.37 20.91 16.50
CA ALA A 102 -0.35 21.65 17.53
C ALA A 102 -0.81 22.99 16.97
N CYS A 103 -1.92 23.51 17.47
CA CYS A 103 -2.56 24.81 17.18
C CYS A 103 -3.04 25.51 18.46
N ALA A 104 -2.65 25.03 19.64
CA ALA A 104 -3.14 25.54 20.92
C ALA A 104 -2.74 27.01 21.20
N GLY A 105 -1.55 27.45 20.75
CA GLY A 105 -1.05 28.80 21.00
C GLY A 105 -0.68 29.07 22.47
N ASP A 106 -0.51 30.35 22.81
CA ASP A 106 -0.18 30.82 24.17
C ASP A 106 -1.38 31.37 24.97
N TRP A 107 -2.62 31.19 24.48
CA TRP A 107 -3.85 31.74 25.07
C TRP A 107 -4.88 30.68 25.49
N GLN A 108 -5.86 31.09 26.31
CA GLN A 108 -6.90 30.21 26.85
C GLN A 108 -8.27 30.90 26.89
N ILE A 109 -9.34 30.15 26.61
CA ILE A 109 -10.71 30.59 26.88
C ILE A 109 -10.95 30.49 28.39
N ARG A 110 -11.38 31.60 29.02
CA ARG A 110 -11.76 31.58 30.43
C ARG A 110 -12.90 30.60 30.68
N ASN A 111 -12.86 29.92 31.83
CA ASN A 111 -13.98 29.09 32.28
C ASN A 111 -15.30 29.86 32.25
N ARG A 112 -16.36 29.20 31.76
CA ARG A 112 -17.70 29.81 31.73
C ARG A 112 -18.05 30.32 33.13
N PRO A 113 -18.42 31.60 33.28
CA PRO A 113 -18.74 32.16 34.59
C PRO A 113 -19.88 31.37 35.22
N LYS A 114 -19.78 31.05 36.52
CA LYS A 114 -20.89 30.41 37.26
C LYS A 114 -21.93 31.47 37.62
N ARG A 115 -23.21 31.18 37.38
CA ARG A 115 -24.30 32.10 37.69
C ARG A 115 -24.42 32.31 39.20
N ASN A 116 -24.22 33.55 39.64
CA ASN A 116 -24.51 33.93 41.03
C ASN A 116 -26.02 34.19 41.19
N PRO A 117 -26.72 33.53 42.13
CA PRO A 117 -28.16 33.74 42.37
C PRO A 117 -28.54 35.18 42.74
N ARG A 118 -27.58 36.00 43.21
CA ARG A 118 -27.80 37.40 43.61
C ARG A 118 -27.67 38.41 42.47
N TRP A 119 -27.25 37.98 41.28
CA TRP A 119 -27.11 38.88 40.13
C TRP A 119 -28.46 39.15 39.48
N LYS A 120 -28.67 40.40 39.04
CA LYS A 120 -29.82 40.75 38.22
C LYS A 120 -29.73 40.02 36.86
N PRO A 121 -30.85 39.66 36.21
CA PRO A 121 -30.86 39.02 34.91
C PRO A 121 -29.99 39.74 33.86
N GLU A 122 -30.00 41.07 33.86
CA GLU A 122 -29.22 41.90 32.91
C GLU A 122 -27.71 41.80 33.18
N THR A 123 -27.31 41.66 34.44
CA THR A 123 -25.90 41.48 34.83
C THR A 123 -25.37 40.11 34.42
N TRP A 124 -26.20 39.06 34.57
CA TRP A 124 -25.86 37.72 34.08
C TRP A 124 -25.78 37.68 32.55
N ALA A 125 -26.77 38.25 31.85
CA ALA A 125 -26.77 38.32 30.38
C ALA A 125 -25.54 39.04 29.85
N LYS A 126 -25.11 40.13 30.51
CA LYS A 126 -23.87 40.84 30.14
C LYS A 126 -22.62 39.96 30.32
N LYS A 127 -22.49 39.25 31.45
CA LYS A 127 -21.35 38.35 31.72
C LYS A 127 -21.31 37.16 30.78
N GLU A 128 -22.48 36.63 30.42
CA GLU A 128 -22.62 35.52 29.47
C GLU A 128 -22.28 35.98 28.04
N ASN A 129 -22.69 37.19 27.65
CA ASN A 129 -22.34 37.76 26.35
C ASN A 129 -20.84 38.11 26.25
N GLU A 130 -20.25 38.69 27.30
CA GLU A 130 -18.80 38.93 27.41
C GLU A 130 -18.01 37.62 27.21
N TRP A 131 -18.38 36.56 27.93
CA TRP A 131 -17.74 35.24 27.79
C TRP A 131 -17.95 34.63 26.39
N THR A 132 -19.14 34.78 25.80
CA THR A 132 -19.43 34.27 24.46
C THR A 132 -18.59 34.97 23.40
N ASN A 133 -18.43 36.29 23.51
CA ASN A 133 -17.57 37.07 22.61
C ASN A 133 -16.09 36.70 22.78
N GLU A 134 -15.57 36.65 24.02
CA GLU A 134 -14.19 36.20 24.30
C GLU A 134 -13.95 34.78 23.72
N ARG A 135 -14.96 33.91 23.77
CA ARG A 135 -14.89 32.57 23.18
C ARG A 135 -14.85 32.61 21.66
N MET A 136 -15.68 33.42 21.00
CA MET A 136 -15.66 33.53 19.53
C MET A 136 -14.35 34.13 19.02
N GLU A 137 -13.83 35.17 19.67
CA GLU A 137 -12.52 35.75 19.35
C GLU A 137 -11.38 34.73 19.48
N ALA A 138 -11.46 33.83 20.47
CA ALA A 138 -10.48 32.75 20.62
C ALA A 138 -10.54 31.73 19.47
N TYR A 139 -11.74 31.38 18.98
CA TYR A 139 -11.90 30.50 17.82
C TYR A 139 -11.35 31.13 16.54
N GLU A 140 -11.67 32.40 16.25
CA GLU A 140 -11.12 33.11 15.09
C GLU A 140 -9.59 33.15 15.12
N ARG A 141 -9.01 33.27 16.31
CA ARG A 141 -7.56 33.29 16.49
C ARG A 141 -6.91 31.92 16.27
N TRP A 142 -7.59 30.83 16.63
CA TRP A 142 -7.11 29.48 16.34
C TRP A 142 -7.23 29.13 14.86
N ASP A 143 -8.33 29.51 14.21
CA ASP A 143 -8.48 29.33 12.76
C ASP A 143 -7.36 30.07 12.01
N ALA A 144 -7.11 31.34 12.36
CA ALA A 144 -6.01 32.10 11.77
C ALA A 144 -4.63 31.52 12.07
N LEU A 145 -4.39 30.98 13.27
CA LEU A 145 -3.13 30.32 13.62
C LEU A 145 -2.94 29.03 12.83
N LYS A 146 -4.01 28.26 12.65
CA LYS A 146 -4.00 27.03 11.87
C LYS A 146 -3.69 27.33 10.40
N ASP A 147 -4.35 28.32 9.80
CA ASP A 147 -4.09 28.72 8.42
C ASP A 147 -2.63 29.15 8.25
N SER A 148 -2.12 29.99 9.16
CA SER A 148 -0.71 30.37 9.18
C SER A 148 0.24 29.18 9.29
N ARG A 149 -0.08 28.19 10.15
CA ARG A 149 0.77 26.99 10.31
C ARG A 149 0.73 26.11 9.09
N LEU A 150 -0.41 25.98 8.44
CA LEU A 150 -0.52 25.24 7.19
C LEU A 150 0.33 25.89 6.10
N GLU A 151 0.29 27.22 5.98
CA GLU A 151 1.17 27.97 5.07
C GLU A 151 2.66 27.78 5.40
N ASP A 152 3.03 27.81 6.69
CA ASP A 152 4.40 27.57 7.14
C ASP A 152 4.88 26.16 6.75
N VAL A 153 4.05 25.15 6.96
CA VAL A 153 4.34 23.76 6.58
C VAL A 153 4.50 23.63 5.07
N GLU A 154 3.58 24.18 4.28
CA GLU A 154 3.66 24.15 2.82
C GLU A 154 4.94 24.83 2.32
N SER A 155 5.29 25.98 2.90
CA SER A 155 6.52 26.71 2.59
C SER A 155 7.77 25.87 2.91
N MET A 156 7.81 25.27 4.09
CA MET A 156 8.94 24.44 4.55
C MET A 156 9.11 23.16 3.72
N LEU A 157 7.99 22.55 3.31
CA LEU A 157 8.00 21.31 2.51
C LEU A 157 8.18 21.55 1.01
N SER A 158 7.97 22.78 0.52
CA SER A 158 8.10 23.15 -0.90
C SER A 158 9.43 22.78 -1.59
N PRO A 159 10.59 22.72 -0.91
CA PRO A 159 11.85 22.30 -1.53
C PRO A 159 11.94 20.78 -1.77
N TYR A 160 11.06 19.99 -1.17
CA TYR A 160 11.10 18.52 -1.17
C TYR A 160 10.01 17.94 -2.08
N SER A 161 10.18 16.67 -2.45
CA SER A 161 9.15 15.94 -3.21
C SER A 161 8.04 15.48 -2.27
N VAL A 162 7.05 16.35 -2.05
CA VAL A 162 5.94 16.10 -1.12
C VAL A 162 4.58 16.15 -1.81
N ASP A 163 3.76 15.13 -1.55
CA ASP A 163 2.33 15.18 -1.82
C ASP A 163 1.56 15.24 -0.49
N ILE A 164 0.84 16.33 -0.23
CA ILE A 164 -0.13 16.38 0.87
C ILE A 164 -1.38 15.62 0.42
N LEU A 165 -1.55 14.39 0.91
CA LEU A 165 -2.60 13.48 0.49
C LEU A 165 -3.96 13.84 1.09
N LYS A 166 -3.96 14.29 2.36
CA LYS A 166 -5.17 14.70 3.07
C LYS A 166 -4.84 15.56 4.29
N ASN A 167 -5.72 16.49 4.59
CA ASN A 167 -5.71 17.32 5.80
C ASN A 167 -6.98 16.98 6.60
N TRP A 168 -6.83 16.47 7.82
CA TRP A 168 -7.94 16.30 8.75
C TRP A 168 -8.01 17.49 9.68
N ASP A 169 -9.10 18.23 9.53
CA ASP A 169 -9.54 19.19 10.51
C ASP A 169 -10.31 18.45 11.61
N ASN A 170 -9.84 18.52 12.86
CA ASN A 170 -10.52 17.92 14.01
C ASN A 170 -11.87 18.60 14.34
N ALA A 171 -12.34 19.54 13.50
CA ALA A 171 -13.57 20.31 13.69
C ALA A 171 -14.89 19.54 13.53
N ASN A 172 -14.90 18.25 13.15
CA ASN A 172 -16.15 17.54 12.81
C ASN A 172 -16.44 16.28 13.63
N VAL A 173 -16.01 16.25 14.90
CA VAL A 173 -16.52 15.30 15.89
C VAL A 173 -17.43 16.08 16.84
N GLN A 174 -18.65 15.61 17.07
CA GLN A 174 -19.54 16.09 18.14
C GLN A 174 -19.00 15.73 19.55
N ALA A 175 -17.70 15.94 19.78
CA ALA A 175 -17.03 15.80 21.05
C ALA A 175 -16.75 17.20 21.61
N VAL A 176 -16.84 17.31 22.93
CA VAL A 176 -16.82 18.57 23.69
C VAL A 176 -15.37 19.09 23.89
N GLU A 177 -14.42 18.65 23.07
CA GLU A 177 -12.99 18.99 23.18
C GLU A 177 -12.52 19.72 21.92
N LEU A 178 -11.70 20.74 22.14
CA LEU A 178 -11.36 21.82 21.20
C LEU A 178 -10.43 21.31 20.07
N PRO A 179 -10.45 21.91 18.85
CA PRO A 179 -9.47 21.60 17.81
C PRO A 179 -8.14 22.30 18.14
N ASP A 180 -7.34 21.69 18.99
CA ASP A 180 -6.02 22.19 19.41
C ASP A 180 -4.88 21.73 18.48
N SER A 181 -5.22 21.08 17.36
CA SER A 181 -4.28 20.52 16.40
C SER A 181 -4.95 20.18 15.06
N PHE A 182 -4.15 20.00 14.00
CA PHE A 182 -4.57 19.37 12.75
C PHE A 182 -3.57 18.29 12.34
N THR A 183 -4.02 17.33 11.53
CA THR A 183 -3.17 16.23 11.07
C THR A 183 -3.08 16.22 9.55
N LEU A 184 -1.85 16.18 9.04
CA LEU A 184 -1.56 16.07 7.62
C LEU A 184 -1.05 14.67 7.30
N ARG A 185 -1.67 14.01 6.32
CA ARG A 185 -1.06 12.85 5.67
C ARG A 185 -0.18 13.33 4.53
N ILE A 186 1.10 13.10 4.64
CA ILE A 186 2.09 13.50 3.64
C ILE A 186 2.77 12.27 3.06
N ARG A 187 2.94 12.25 1.75
CA ARG A 187 3.93 11.41 1.07
C ARG A 187 5.19 12.25 0.88
N ILE A 188 6.33 11.82 1.38
CA ILE A 188 7.58 12.59 1.42
C ILE A 188 8.79 11.68 1.25
N ASP A 189 9.90 12.22 0.74
CA ASP A 189 11.19 11.53 0.72
C ASP A 189 11.87 11.56 2.10
N GLY A 190 12.80 10.63 2.36
CA GLY A 190 13.41 10.52 3.68
C GLY A 190 14.22 11.76 4.10
N ARG A 191 14.77 12.50 3.13
CA ARG A 191 15.46 13.77 3.40
C ARG A 191 14.49 14.84 3.91
N GLY A 192 13.39 15.08 3.20
CA GLY A 192 12.38 16.04 3.58
C GLY A 192 11.70 15.67 4.89
N PHE A 193 11.48 14.37 5.12
CA PHE A 193 10.95 13.88 6.39
C PHE A 193 11.86 14.24 7.57
N ARG A 194 13.16 13.92 7.48
CA ARG A 194 14.12 14.25 8.55
C ARG A 194 14.17 15.75 8.82
N ASP A 195 14.28 16.55 7.77
CA ASP A 195 14.36 18.01 7.91
C ASP A 195 13.09 18.59 8.54
N PHE A 196 11.91 18.15 8.08
CA PHE A 196 10.64 18.60 8.60
C PHE A 196 10.47 18.27 10.09
N ILE A 197 10.72 17.02 10.48
CA ILE A 197 10.54 16.58 11.86
C ILE A 197 11.54 17.26 12.81
N LEU A 198 12.79 17.47 12.39
CA LEU A 198 13.82 18.11 13.24
C LEU A 198 13.64 19.62 13.37
N ASN A 199 13.08 20.29 12.36
CA ASN A 199 13.07 21.75 12.29
C ASN A 199 11.68 22.38 12.43
N TYR A 200 10.59 21.62 12.36
CA TYR A 200 9.24 22.14 12.61
C TYR A 200 8.83 21.89 14.08
N PRO A 201 8.83 22.93 14.94
CA PRO A 201 8.75 22.74 16.38
C PRO A 201 7.35 22.39 16.90
N TRP A 202 6.31 22.62 16.09
CA TRP A 202 4.92 22.36 16.46
C TRP A 202 4.43 20.95 16.15
N VAL A 203 5.29 20.06 15.62
CA VAL A 203 4.98 18.63 15.53
C VAL A 203 4.91 18.04 16.93
N TRP A 204 3.77 17.46 17.27
CA TRP A 204 3.54 16.78 18.55
C TRP A 204 3.47 15.26 18.41
N GLU A 205 3.09 14.75 17.23
CA GLU A 205 3.04 13.32 16.95
C GLU A 205 3.25 13.06 15.44
N VAL A 206 3.86 11.92 15.14
CA VAL A 206 4.04 11.37 13.80
C VAL A 206 3.76 9.87 13.87
N THR A 207 2.77 9.43 13.12
CA THR A 207 2.36 8.01 13.05
C THR A 207 2.36 7.50 11.62
N GLU A 208 2.45 6.19 11.49
CA GLU A 208 2.06 5.54 10.24
C GLU A 208 0.53 5.61 10.07
N PRO A 209 0.02 5.77 8.83
CA PRO A 209 -1.39 5.66 8.52
C PRO A 209 -2.07 4.39 9.05
N ASP A 210 -3.11 4.55 9.86
CA ASP A 210 -3.99 3.44 10.22
C ASP A 210 -4.73 2.91 8.96
N ASP A 211 -4.58 1.60 8.68
CA ASP A 211 -5.31 0.81 7.69
C ASP A 211 -5.11 1.10 6.18
N ILE A 212 -3.89 1.36 5.73
CA ILE A 212 -3.52 1.26 4.29
C ILE A 212 -2.19 0.52 4.16
N GLU A 213 -2.07 -0.45 3.24
CA GLU A 213 -0.76 -1.00 2.85
C GLU A 213 0.14 0.14 2.35
N THR A 214 1.01 0.63 3.22
CA THR A 214 1.98 1.68 2.88
C THR A 214 3.19 1.07 2.18
N PRO A 215 3.92 1.84 1.35
CA PRO A 215 5.19 1.39 0.78
C PRO A 215 6.16 0.88 1.86
N GLN A 216 6.16 1.51 3.04
CA GLN A 216 6.97 1.07 4.18
C GLN A 216 6.52 -0.28 4.72
N GLN A 217 5.22 -0.50 4.89
CA GLN A 217 4.70 -1.78 5.33
C GLN A 217 5.06 -2.90 4.35
N MET A 218 4.89 -2.66 3.04
CA MET A 218 5.30 -3.63 2.01
C MET A 218 6.80 -3.93 2.06
N ALA A 219 7.65 -2.92 2.27
CA ALA A 219 9.09 -3.12 2.39
C ALA A 219 9.45 -3.95 3.63
N ARG A 220 8.82 -3.67 4.78
CA ARG A 220 9.00 -4.42 6.03
C ARG A 220 8.57 -5.88 5.89
N ASP A 221 7.44 -6.12 5.24
CA ASP A 221 6.92 -7.47 5.00
C ASP A 221 7.85 -8.24 4.06
N LEU A 222 8.37 -7.59 3.02
CA LEU A 222 9.36 -8.17 2.11
C LEU A 222 10.68 -8.48 2.81
N ASP A 223 11.20 -7.59 3.65
CA ASP A 223 12.43 -7.82 4.41
C ASP A 223 12.27 -8.96 5.41
N SER A 224 11.16 -8.97 6.16
CA SER A 224 10.83 -10.05 7.08
C SER A 224 10.73 -11.39 6.37
N LEU A 225 10.11 -11.40 5.19
CA LEU A 225 10.01 -12.59 4.34
C LEU A 225 11.38 -13.02 3.80
N ALA A 226 12.21 -12.08 3.33
CA ALA A 226 13.55 -12.38 2.81
C ALA A 226 14.49 -12.93 3.89
N ILE A 227 14.29 -12.56 5.16
CA ILE A 227 15.00 -13.15 6.31
C ILE A 227 14.51 -14.57 6.59
N ALA A 228 13.18 -14.77 6.55
CA ALA A 228 12.56 -16.04 6.89
C ALA A 228 12.67 -17.11 5.78
N LEU A 229 12.94 -16.69 4.54
CA LEU A 229 12.84 -17.52 3.34
C LEU A 229 14.15 -17.55 2.54
N THR A 230 14.63 -18.76 2.23
CA THR A 230 15.73 -18.97 1.28
C THR A 230 15.23 -19.77 0.08
N VAL A 231 15.28 -19.18 -1.11
CA VAL A 231 14.91 -19.85 -2.36
C VAL A 231 16.16 -20.19 -3.15
N ASN A 232 16.48 -21.49 -3.23
CA ASN A 232 17.62 -21.99 -3.96
C ASN A 232 17.28 -22.16 -5.45
N PRO A 233 18.20 -21.79 -6.35
CA PRO A 233 18.01 -21.97 -7.78
C PRO A 233 17.94 -23.46 -8.15
N PRO A 234 17.30 -23.81 -9.26
CA PRO A 234 17.31 -25.18 -9.76
C PRO A 234 18.74 -25.67 -10.10
N PRO A 235 18.98 -27.00 -10.09
CA PRO A 235 20.19 -27.58 -10.65
C PRO A 235 20.43 -27.10 -12.10
N LYS A 236 21.70 -26.99 -12.53
CA LYS A 236 22.04 -26.46 -13.87
C LYS A 236 21.46 -27.28 -15.03
N ASP A 237 21.23 -28.56 -14.81
CA ASP A 237 20.66 -29.54 -15.75
C ASP A 237 19.14 -29.74 -15.56
N ALA A 238 18.52 -28.98 -14.66
CA ALA A 238 17.08 -29.02 -14.45
C ALA A 238 16.29 -28.67 -15.74
N PRO A 239 15.08 -29.22 -15.92
CA PRO A 239 14.24 -28.89 -17.07
C PRO A 239 13.91 -27.40 -17.15
N ILE A 240 13.69 -26.93 -18.37
CA ILE A 240 13.32 -25.54 -18.65
C ILE A 240 11.86 -25.50 -19.11
N VAL A 241 11.07 -24.62 -18.49
CA VAL A 241 9.69 -24.33 -18.85
C VAL A 241 9.62 -22.89 -19.37
N CYS A 242 9.16 -22.71 -20.60
CA CYS A 242 8.89 -21.38 -21.15
C CYS A 242 7.44 -20.98 -20.86
N ILE A 243 7.26 -19.81 -20.21
CA ILE A 243 5.97 -19.23 -19.91
C ILE A 243 5.64 -18.22 -21.01
N VAL A 244 4.57 -18.50 -21.76
CA VAL A 244 4.07 -17.64 -22.85
C VAL A 244 2.86 -16.86 -22.32
N ASP A 245 3.09 -15.61 -21.89
CA ASP A 245 2.09 -14.82 -21.16
C ASP A 245 2.33 -13.29 -21.23
N SER A 246 1.88 -12.50 -20.24
CA SER A 246 1.98 -11.04 -20.18
C SER A 246 3.34 -10.47 -19.76
N GLY A 247 4.32 -11.35 -19.53
CA GLY A 247 5.60 -11.02 -18.91
C GLY A 247 5.69 -11.59 -17.49
N ILE A 248 6.83 -11.37 -16.84
CA ILE A 248 7.10 -11.81 -15.47
C ILE A 248 7.82 -10.68 -14.75
N GLN A 249 7.47 -10.42 -13.50
CA GLN A 249 8.31 -9.63 -12.59
C GLN A 249 9.55 -10.46 -12.19
N GLU A 250 10.58 -10.48 -13.04
CA GLU A 250 11.71 -11.41 -12.93
C GLU A 250 12.58 -11.20 -11.67
N SER A 251 12.49 -10.04 -11.03
CA SER A 251 13.19 -9.74 -9.77
C SER A 251 12.34 -10.03 -8.53
N HIS A 252 11.19 -10.70 -8.68
CA HIS A 252 10.37 -11.11 -7.55
C HIS A 252 11.08 -12.16 -6.70
N LEU A 253 11.05 -12.02 -5.36
CA LEU A 253 11.80 -12.87 -4.41
C LEU A 253 11.66 -14.38 -4.68
N TYR A 254 10.43 -14.84 -4.92
CA TYR A 254 10.14 -16.26 -5.22
C TYR A 254 10.51 -16.69 -6.65
N LEU A 255 10.68 -15.78 -7.60
CA LEU A 255 10.85 -16.16 -9.01
C LEU A 255 12.30 -16.04 -9.45
N ASP A 256 12.99 -14.97 -9.02
CA ASP A 256 14.33 -14.59 -9.48
C ASP A 256 15.30 -15.78 -9.54
N PRO A 257 15.42 -16.63 -8.50
CA PRO A 257 16.38 -17.74 -8.52
C PRO A 257 16.17 -18.76 -9.65
N ALA A 258 14.96 -18.87 -10.21
CA ALA A 258 14.66 -19.77 -11.33
C ALA A 258 14.54 -19.06 -12.69
N ILE A 259 14.66 -17.73 -12.78
CA ILE A 259 14.52 -17.04 -14.07
C ILE A 259 15.83 -17.08 -14.87
N ARG A 260 15.75 -17.54 -16.12
CA ARG A 260 16.83 -17.41 -17.11
C ARG A 260 16.78 -16.04 -17.80
N LYS A 261 17.13 -14.98 -17.07
CA LYS A 261 17.00 -13.57 -17.51
C LYS A 261 17.62 -13.27 -18.87
N SER A 262 18.74 -13.92 -19.21
CA SER A 262 19.42 -13.72 -20.51
C SER A 262 18.63 -14.23 -21.71
N ASP A 263 17.70 -15.17 -21.47
CA ASP A 263 16.92 -15.81 -22.52
C ASP A 263 15.55 -15.16 -22.67
N SER A 264 15.08 -14.46 -21.63
CA SER A 264 13.79 -13.79 -21.62
C SER A 264 13.63 -12.80 -22.77
N ARG A 265 12.43 -12.79 -23.39
CA ARG A 265 12.17 -11.97 -24.56
C ARG A 265 10.73 -11.50 -24.66
N CYS A 266 10.57 -10.25 -25.05
CA CYS A 266 9.30 -9.67 -25.48
C CYS A 266 9.10 -9.85 -26.98
N PHE A 267 7.90 -10.28 -27.34
CA PHE A 267 7.47 -10.53 -28.71
C PHE A 267 6.37 -9.55 -29.16
N LEU A 268 6.02 -8.57 -28.34
CA LEU A 268 5.05 -7.52 -28.72
C LEU A 268 5.63 -6.61 -29.81
N ASP A 269 4.86 -6.41 -30.87
CA ASP A 269 5.21 -5.44 -31.91
C ASP A 269 5.34 -4.02 -31.34
N GLY A 270 6.44 -3.35 -31.64
CA GLY A 270 6.69 -1.97 -31.21
C GLY A 270 7.21 -1.81 -29.78
N ALA A 271 7.30 -2.90 -29.00
CA ALA A 271 7.99 -2.90 -27.71
C ALA A 271 9.47 -3.28 -27.88
N SER A 272 10.31 -2.92 -26.89
CA SER A 272 11.69 -3.42 -26.85
C SER A 272 11.68 -4.94 -26.63
N SER A 273 12.57 -5.69 -27.29
CA SER A 273 12.68 -7.13 -27.06
C SER A 273 13.10 -7.50 -25.64
N THR A 274 13.64 -6.55 -24.87
CA THR A 274 14.03 -6.71 -23.46
C THR A 274 12.94 -6.23 -22.49
N ASP A 275 11.82 -5.71 -22.99
CA ASP A 275 10.70 -5.27 -22.16
C ASP A 275 9.85 -6.48 -21.73
N VAL A 276 10.38 -7.26 -20.78
CA VAL A 276 9.83 -8.57 -20.39
C VAL A 276 8.99 -8.53 -19.11
N ALA A 277 8.84 -7.35 -18.51
CA ALA A 277 8.10 -7.15 -17.27
C ALA A 277 6.59 -7.33 -17.46
N ASP A 278 5.94 -7.76 -16.39
CA ASP A 278 4.49 -7.95 -16.36
C ASP A 278 3.77 -6.68 -15.91
N TYR A 279 2.99 -6.08 -16.82
CA TYR A 279 2.29 -4.82 -16.58
C TYR A 279 0.79 -4.99 -16.28
N VAL A 280 0.31 -6.23 -16.13
CA VAL A 280 -1.09 -6.50 -15.82
C VAL A 280 -1.36 -6.19 -14.35
N LYS A 281 -2.25 -5.24 -14.07
CA LYS A 281 -2.64 -4.89 -12.70
C LYS A 281 -3.72 -5.85 -12.15
N PRO A 282 -3.76 -6.08 -10.82
CA PRO A 282 -2.84 -5.56 -9.80
C PRO A 282 -1.52 -6.34 -9.67
N SER A 283 -1.50 -7.63 -10.00
CA SER A 283 -0.43 -8.56 -9.59
C SER A 283 0.30 -9.30 -10.71
N GLY A 284 0.04 -8.96 -11.97
CA GLY A 284 0.64 -9.61 -13.14
C GLY A 284 0.01 -10.97 -13.48
N HIS A 285 -0.36 -11.20 -14.74
CA HIS A 285 -0.93 -12.51 -15.13
C HIS A 285 0.17 -13.57 -15.26
N GLY A 286 1.17 -13.31 -16.10
CA GLY A 286 2.31 -14.21 -16.30
C GLY A 286 3.15 -14.42 -15.06
N THR A 287 3.24 -13.41 -14.19
CA THR A 287 3.92 -13.54 -12.88
C THR A 287 3.23 -14.58 -11.98
N ARG A 288 1.89 -14.56 -11.89
CA ARG A 288 1.14 -15.58 -11.15
C ARG A 288 1.23 -16.96 -11.77
N VAL A 289 1.23 -17.03 -13.11
CA VAL A 289 1.39 -18.30 -13.84
C VAL A 289 2.78 -18.92 -13.55
N ALA A 290 3.85 -18.12 -13.57
CA ALA A 290 5.19 -18.58 -13.23
C ALA A 290 5.27 -19.07 -11.77
N GLY A 291 4.63 -18.35 -10.84
CA GLY A 291 4.49 -18.79 -9.45
C GLY A 291 3.81 -20.16 -9.33
N ALA A 292 2.68 -20.36 -10.00
CA ALA A 292 1.97 -21.63 -10.00
C ALA A 292 2.79 -22.79 -10.57
N VAL A 293 3.62 -22.54 -11.61
CA VAL A 293 4.52 -23.55 -12.18
C VAL A 293 5.62 -23.96 -11.20
N LEU A 294 6.14 -23.02 -10.41
CA LEU A 294 7.25 -23.30 -9.48
C LEU A 294 6.78 -23.86 -8.12
N TYR A 295 5.64 -23.39 -7.62
CA TYR A 295 5.19 -23.64 -6.24
C TYR A 295 3.88 -24.42 -6.15
N GLY A 296 3.16 -24.59 -7.26
CA GLY A 296 1.84 -25.21 -7.26
C GLY A 296 0.83 -24.37 -6.48
N GLU A 297 0.09 -25.01 -5.59
CA GLU A 297 -1.02 -24.39 -4.84
C GLU A 297 -0.57 -23.62 -3.60
N THR A 298 0.60 -23.95 -3.04
CA THR A 298 1.05 -23.37 -1.77
C THR A 298 2.38 -22.64 -1.97
N VAL A 299 2.39 -21.34 -1.67
CA VAL A 299 3.61 -20.53 -1.64
C VAL A 299 4.10 -20.47 -0.19
N PRO A 300 5.25 -21.08 0.15
CA PRO A 300 5.72 -21.15 1.54
C PRO A 300 6.19 -19.78 2.03
N SER A 301 5.76 -19.35 3.22
CA SER A 301 6.14 -18.07 3.82
C SER A 301 7.45 -18.08 4.62
N SER A 302 8.11 -19.23 4.75
CA SER A 302 9.39 -19.37 5.45
C SER A 302 10.08 -20.69 5.08
N GLY A 303 11.36 -20.82 5.45
CA GLY A 303 12.15 -22.03 5.28
C GLY A 303 13.04 -21.99 4.04
N VAL A 304 13.52 -23.18 3.63
CA VAL A 304 14.38 -23.35 2.46
C VAL A 304 13.60 -24.05 1.37
N ILE A 305 13.57 -23.47 0.17
CA ILE A 305 12.89 -24.02 -1.00
C ILE A 305 13.91 -24.31 -2.09
N ASP A 306 13.98 -25.57 -2.53
CA ASP A 306 14.77 -25.98 -3.69
C ASP A 306 13.87 -26.06 -4.93
N LEU A 307 14.11 -25.19 -5.91
CA LEU A 307 13.31 -25.15 -7.13
C LEU A 307 13.68 -26.28 -8.09
N ALA A 308 12.67 -26.86 -8.75
CA ALA A 308 12.87 -28.02 -9.63
C ALA A 308 13.07 -27.66 -11.11
N TYR A 309 12.71 -26.44 -11.53
CA TYR A 309 12.64 -26.07 -12.95
C TYR A 309 13.16 -24.65 -13.19
N TRP A 310 13.86 -24.46 -14.30
CA TRP A 310 14.18 -23.14 -14.82
C TRP A 310 13.01 -22.55 -15.59
N ILE A 311 12.82 -21.24 -15.50
CA ILE A 311 11.78 -20.49 -16.19
C ILE A 311 12.39 -19.61 -17.28
N GLN A 312 11.78 -19.63 -18.46
CA GLN A 312 12.01 -18.65 -19.52
C GLN A 312 10.76 -17.81 -19.73
N ASN A 313 10.93 -16.51 -19.88
CA ASN A 313 9.82 -15.56 -20.01
C ASN A 313 9.62 -15.16 -21.48
N ALA A 314 8.44 -15.47 -22.03
CA ALA A 314 8.02 -15.04 -23.35
C ALA A 314 6.81 -14.11 -23.22
N ARG A 315 7.07 -12.80 -23.25
CA ARG A 315 6.01 -11.79 -23.17
C ARG A 315 5.34 -11.60 -24.52
N VAL A 316 4.04 -11.91 -24.58
CA VAL A 316 3.19 -11.81 -25.78
C VAL A 316 1.89 -11.04 -25.54
N LEU A 317 1.58 -10.65 -24.30
CA LEU A 317 0.40 -9.84 -23.94
C LEU A 317 0.78 -8.46 -23.40
N ASP A 318 -0.10 -7.49 -23.65
CA ASP A 318 0.01 -6.13 -23.16
C ASP A 318 -0.45 -5.98 -21.69
N LYS A 319 -0.41 -4.74 -21.18
CA LYS A 319 -0.86 -4.37 -19.83
C LYS A 319 -2.35 -4.65 -19.55
N HIS A 320 -3.15 -4.90 -20.59
CA HIS A 320 -4.57 -5.26 -20.49
C HIS A 320 -4.78 -6.77 -20.59
N CYS A 321 -3.70 -7.56 -20.53
CA CYS A 321 -3.71 -9.01 -20.70
C CYS A 321 -4.28 -9.40 -22.08
N LYS A 322 -3.99 -8.61 -23.12
CA LYS A 322 -4.43 -8.85 -24.50
C LYS A 322 -3.25 -8.91 -25.45
N MET A 323 -3.39 -9.77 -26.45
CA MET A 323 -2.48 -9.74 -27.60
C MET A 323 -2.90 -8.58 -28.52
N PRO A 324 -1.96 -7.74 -29.00
CA PRO A 324 -2.26 -6.69 -29.97
C PRO A 324 -2.98 -7.22 -31.21
N ILE A 325 -3.95 -6.45 -31.72
CA ILE A 325 -4.85 -6.91 -32.79
C ILE A 325 -4.15 -7.22 -34.12
N ASN A 326 -3.00 -6.60 -34.36
CA ASN A 326 -2.16 -6.80 -35.54
C ASN A 326 -1.30 -8.07 -35.45
N MET A 327 -1.19 -8.68 -34.27
CA MET A 327 -0.41 -9.90 -34.06
C MET A 327 -1.31 -11.13 -34.23
N LEU A 328 -0.85 -12.08 -35.06
CA LEU A 328 -1.54 -13.35 -35.26
C LEU A 328 -1.05 -14.37 -34.22
N PRO A 329 -1.91 -14.94 -33.36
CA PRO A 329 -1.48 -15.87 -32.31
C PRO A 329 -0.67 -17.07 -32.81
N ALA A 330 -1.01 -17.60 -34.00
CA ALA A 330 -0.25 -18.67 -34.66
C ALA A 330 1.19 -18.25 -35.00
N ALA A 331 1.38 -17.05 -35.56
CA ALA A 331 2.72 -16.56 -35.88
C ALA A 331 3.54 -16.32 -34.60
N VAL A 332 2.91 -15.75 -33.57
CA VAL A 332 3.56 -15.47 -32.28
C VAL A 332 4.07 -16.76 -31.63
N ILE A 333 3.23 -17.80 -31.52
CA ILE A 333 3.67 -19.05 -30.88
C ILE A 333 4.80 -19.73 -31.66
N ARG A 334 4.77 -19.67 -32.99
CA ARG A 334 5.86 -20.16 -33.84
C ARG A 334 7.16 -19.41 -33.57
N ASP A 335 7.10 -18.08 -33.46
CA ASP A 335 8.27 -17.24 -33.25
C ASP A 335 8.85 -17.46 -31.84
N VAL A 336 8.00 -17.63 -30.83
CA VAL A 336 8.38 -18.03 -29.46
C VAL A 336 9.08 -19.39 -29.47
N VAL A 337 8.45 -20.43 -30.02
CA VAL A 337 9.04 -21.77 -30.07
C VAL A 337 10.35 -21.76 -30.84
N THR A 338 10.41 -21.08 -31.98
CA THR A 338 11.64 -20.96 -32.78
C THR A 338 12.77 -20.27 -32.01
N HIS A 339 12.43 -19.30 -31.15
CA HIS A 339 13.41 -18.61 -30.32
C HIS A 339 13.97 -19.49 -29.20
N PHE A 340 13.15 -20.31 -28.55
CA PHE A 340 13.53 -21.06 -27.34
C PHE A 340 13.88 -22.53 -27.60
N ASN A 341 13.30 -23.18 -28.61
CA ASN A 341 13.61 -24.56 -29.00
C ASN A 341 14.84 -24.61 -29.92
N ARG A 342 15.97 -24.06 -29.45
CA ARG A 342 17.24 -24.05 -30.19
C ARG A 342 18.44 -24.13 -29.25
N GLY A 343 19.62 -24.34 -29.81
CA GLY A 343 20.88 -24.39 -29.07
C GLY A 343 21.15 -25.76 -28.43
N ARG A 344 22.05 -25.79 -27.45
CA ARG A 344 22.52 -27.03 -26.81
C ARG A 344 21.52 -27.60 -25.78
N THR A 345 20.69 -26.74 -25.19
CA THR A 345 19.63 -27.12 -24.25
C THR A 345 18.32 -26.51 -24.76
N PRO A 346 17.71 -27.09 -25.81
CA PRO A 346 16.49 -26.56 -26.38
C PRO A 346 15.33 -26.72 -25.41
N THR A 347 14.52 -25.69 -25.28
CA THR A 347 13.30 -25.74 -24.45
C THR A 347 12.28 -26.66 -25.09
N ARG A 348 11.71 -27.56 -24.29
CA ARG A 348 10.75 -28.57 -24.77
C ARG A 348 9.38 -28.45 -24.12
N ILE A 349 9.24 -27.69 -23.04
CA ILE A 349 7.97 -27.51 -22.33
C ILE A 349 7.59 -26.04 -22.41
N PHE A 350 6.39 -25.78 -22.92
CA PHE A 350 5.84 -24.45 -23.03
C PHE A 350 4.49 -24.41 -22.32
N ASN A 351 4.36 -23.54 -21.32
CA ASN A 351 3.08 -23.23 -20.72
C ASN A 351 2.45 -22.04 -21.45
N HIS A 352 1.28 -22.26 -22.02
CA HIS A 352 0.52 -21.33 -22.84
C HIS A 352 -0.88 -21.14 -22.25
N SER A 353 -0.99 -20.26 -21.25
CA SER A 353 -2.23 -19.98 -20.52
C SER A 353 -3.05 -18.85 -21.16
N ILE A 354 -3.08 -18.81 -22.49
CA ILE A 354 -3.74 -17.76 -23.28
C ILE A 354 -4.77 -18.41 -24.20
N ASN A 355 -5.98 -17.85 -24.24
CA ASN A 355 -7.05 -18.33 -25.09
C ASN A 355 -7.75 -17.20 -25.82
N SER A 356 -8.46 -17.57 -26.87
CA SER A 356 -9.52 -16.74 -27.43
C SER A 356 -10.68 -16.63 -26.43
N VAL A 357 -11.44 -15.54 -26.52
CA VAL A 357 -12.64 -15.31 -25.70
C VAL A 357 -13.89 -16.02 -26.25
N VAL A 358 -13.74 -16.82 -27.31
CA VAL A 358 -14.85 -17.51 -27.97
C VAL A 358 -14.59 -19.01 -28.09
N ALA A 359 -15.67 -19.78 -27.98
CA ALA A 359 -15.68 -21.21 -28.24
C ALA A 359 -15.08 -21.55 -29.62
N CYS A 360 -14.34 -22.65 -29.67
CA CYS A 360 -13.78 -23.15 -30.92
C CYS A 360 -14.89 -23.62 -31.87
N ARG A 361 -14.63 -23.57 -33.17
CA ARG A 361 -15.51 -24.16 -34.18
C ARG A 361 -15.34 -25.69 -34.18
N THR A 362 -16.37 -26.41 -34.60
CA THR A 362 -16.36 -27.89 -34.63
C THR A 362 -15.90 -28.49 -35.96
N ARG A 363 -16.03 -27.73 -37.06
CA ARG A 363 -15.72 -28.24 -38.40
C ARG A 363 -14.28 -28.00 -38.83
N HIS A 364 -13.68 -26.88 -38.40
CA HIS A 364 -12.33 -26.50 -38.78
C HIS A 364 -11.54 -26.12 -37.53
N MET A 365 -10.33 -26.68 -37.42
CA MET A 365 -9.36 -26.27 -36.43
C MET A 365 -8.90 -24.83 -36.72
N SER A 366 -8.64 -24.06 -35.65
CA SER A 366 -8.12 -22.70 -35.81
C SER A 366 -6.67 -22.74 -36.28
N ALA A 367 -6.24 -21.73 -37.04
CA ALA A 367 -4.83 -21.63 -37.45
C ALA A 367 -3.87 -21.66 -36.24
N TRP A 368 -4.31 -21.15 -35.09
CA TRP A 368 -3.55 -21.19 -33.83
C TRP A 368 -3.34 -22.61 -33.32
N ALA A 369 -4.41 -23.41 -33.23
CA ALA A 369 -4.31 -24.82 -32.83
C ALA A 369 -3.56 -25.67 -33.87
N THR A 370 -3.75 -25.41 -35.16
CA THR A 370 -3.00 -26.08 -36.24
C THR A 370 -1.50 -25.83 -36.13
N GLU A 371 -1.10 -24.59 -35.87
CA GLU A 371 0.32 -24.26 -35.70
C GLU A 371 0.90 -24.94 -34.46
N ILE A 372 0.17 -24.97 -33.35
CA ILE A 372 0.58 -25.71 -32.14
C ILE A 372 0.79 -27.20 -32.45
N ASP A 373 -0.13 -27.84 -33.18
CA ASP A 373 0.01 -29.24 -33.57
C ASP A 373 1.23 -29.49 -34.45
N GLN A 374 1.46 -28.61 -35.42
CA GLN A 374 2.63 -28.69 -36.30
C GLN A 374 3.93 -28.51 -35.52
N LEU A 375 3.99 -27.55 -34.59
CA LEU A 375 5.17 -27.30 -33.76
C LEU A 375 5.46 -28.50 -32.83
N CYS A 376 4.44 -29.06 -32.18
CA CYS A 376 4.60 -30.24 -31.34
C CYS A 376 5.15 -31.42 -32.15
N HIS A 377 4.61 -31.64 -33.36
CA HIS A 377 5.07 -32.70 -34.26
C HIS A 377 6.50 -32.50 -34.76
N ASP A 378 6.83 -31.30 -35.26
CA ASP A 378 8.10 -31.04 -35.93
C ASP A 378 9.27 -30.84 -34.97
N ARG A 379 8.99 -30.33 -33.77
CA ARG A 379 10.02 -29.90 -32.80
C ARG A 379 10.15 -30.82 -31.60
N ASP A 380 9.29 -31.83 -31.49
CA ASP A 380 9.21 -32.76 -30.36
C ASP A 380 9.19 -31.98 -29.03
N ILE A 381 8.14 -31.15 -28.89
CA ILE A 381 7.86 -30.30 -27.74
C ILE A 381 6.48 -30.60 -27.17
N LEU A 382 6.28 -30.27 -25.90
CA LEU A 382 5.00 -30.30 -25.21
C LEU A 382 4.51 -28.87 -24.98
N ILE A 383 3.35 -28.55 -25.54
CA ILE A 383 2.60 -27.33 -25.21
C ILE A 383 1.50 -27.71 -24.22
N VAL A 384 1.52 -27.10 -23.05
CA VAL A 384 0.46 -27.19 -22.04
C VAL A 384 -0.38 -25.93 -22.16
N GLN A 385 -1.69 -26.08 -22.39
CA GLN A 385 -2.59 -24.96 -22.66
C GLN A 385 -3.86 -25.04 -21.83
N SER A 386 -4.43 -23.90 -21.47
CA SER A 386 -5.74 -23.84 -20.81
C SER A 386 -6.89 -24.06 -21.79
N VAL A 387 -8.02 -24.58 -21.31
CA VAL A 387 -9.24 -24.77 -22.12
C VAL A 387 -10.03 -23.49 -22.39
N GLY A 388 -9.71 -22.40 -21.69
CA GLY A 388 -10.39 -21.11 -21.76
C GLY A 388 -11.49 -20.97 -20.70
N ASN A 389 -11.84 -19.71 -20.40
CA ASN A 389 -12.81 -19.35 -19.36
C ASN A 389 -14.02 -18.63 -19.96
N ILE A 390 -15.20 -18.83 -19.35
CA ILE A 390 -16.39 -18.06 -19.68
C ILE A 390 -16.33 -16.74 -18.90
N PRO A 391 -16.57 -15.58 -19.53
CA PRO A 391 -16.60 -14.31 -18.82
C PRO A 391 -17.75 -14.28 -17.81
N CYS A 392 -17.57 -13.59 -16.68
CA CYS A 392 -18.64 -13.42 -15.69
C CYS A 392 -19.89 -12.78 -16.30
N CYS A 393 -19.69 -11.74 -17.11
CA CYS A 393 -20.74 -10.98 -17.77
C CYS A 393 -20.24 -10.53 -19.16
N ASN A 394 -21.01 -10.83 -20.20
CA ASN A 394 -20.73 -10.37 -21.57
C ASN A 394 -22.01 -10.44 -22.44
N PRO A 395 -22.25 -9.49 -23.36
CA PRO A 395 -23.43 -9.55 -24.22
C PRO A 395 -23.36 -10.64 -25.29
N SER A 396 -24.53 -10.92 -25.89
CA SER A 396 -24.65 -11.72 -27.11
C SER A 396 -23.71 -11.20 -28.22
N PRO A 397 -23.07 -12.08 -29.01
CA PRO A 397 -23.29 -13.53 -29.10
C PRO A 397 -22.48 -14.39 -28.12
N ASN A 398 -21.51 -13.83 -27.39
CA ASN A 398 -20.63 -14.58 -26.49
C ASN A 398 -21.03 -14.34 -25.03
N ILE A 399 -22.20 -14.85 -24.66
CA ILE A 399 -22.80 -14.53 -23.37
C ILE A 399 -21.96 -15.03 -22.17
N GLY A 400 -21.95 -14.26 -21.09
CA GLY A 400 -21.27 -14.62 -19.84
C GLY A 400 -22.13 -15.48 -18.90
N VAL A 401 -21.53 -15.91 -17.79
CA VAL A 401 -22.17 -16.75 -16.76
C VAL A 401 -23.47 -16.11 -16.24
N GLU A 402 -23.47 -14.81 -15.97
CA GLU A 402 -24.66 -14.08 -15.51
C GLU A 402 -25.84 -14.20 -16.48
N GLN A 403 -25.58 -14.03 -17.78
CA GLN A 403 -26.60 -14.15 -18.82
C GLN A 403 -27.10 -15.59 -18.99
N HIS A 404 -26.25 -16.59 -18.72
CA HIS A 404 -26.69 -17.99 -18.69
C HIS A 404 -27.68 -18.23 -17.54
N ILE A 405 -27.34 -17.79 -16.34
CA ILE A 405 -28.19 -17.92 -15.14
C ILE A 405 -29.52 -17.18 -15.35
N ALA A 406 -29.47 -15.93 -15.82
CA ALA A 406 -30.65 -15.11 -16.11
C ALA A 406 -31.58 -15.75 -17.16
N ALA A 407 -31.02 -16.53 -18.08
CA ALA A 407 -31.76 -17.26 -19.09
C ALA A 407 -32.21 -18.67 -18.63
N GLY A 408 -32.17 -18.95 -17.32
CA GLY A 408 -32.63 -20.21 -16.75
C GLY A 408 -31.70 -21.41 -17.01
N ARG A 409 -30.40 -21.16 -17.27
CA ARG A 409 -29.37 -22.20 -17.40
C ARG A 409 -28.44 -22.12 -16.19
N PRO A 410 -28.79 -22.76 -15.06
CA PRO A 410 -27.96 -22.71 -13.85
C PRO A 410 -26.64 -23.46 -14.06
N TYR A 411 -25.75 -23.34 -13.09
CA TYR A 411 -24.59 -24.22 -13.00
C TYR A 411 -25.04 -25.66 -12.64
N PRO A 412 -24.42 -26.71 -13.20
CA PRO A 412 -23.40 -26.72 -14.26
C PRO A 412 -23.98 -26.75 -15.69
N ASP A 413 -25.31 -26.71 -15.85
CA ASP A 413 -26.00 -26.92 -17.14
C ASP A 413 -25.48 -26.03 -18.27
N TYR A 414 -25.12 -24.79 -17.98
CA TYR A 414 -24.61 -23.88 -19.01
C TYR A 414 -23.27 -24.33 -19.61
N LEU A 415 -22.48 -25.18 -18.92
CA LEU A 415 -21.21 -25.71 -19.43
C LEU A 415 -21.41 -26.64 -20.64
N SER A 416 -22.61 -27.22 -20.77
CA SER A 416 -22.97 -28.05 -21.93
C SER A 416 -23.36 -27.24 -23.18
N GLN A 417 -23.48 -25.91 -23.05
CA GLN A 417 -23.94 -25.05 -24.14
C GLN A 417 -22.85 -24.86 -25.20
N PRO A 418 -23.20 -24.71 -26.49
CA PRO A 418 -22.20 -24.52 -27.55
C PRO A 418 -21.24 -23.34 -27.33
N VAL A 419 -21.72 -22.28 -26.67
CA VAL A 419 -20.92 -21.08 -26.32
C VAL A 419 -19.90 -21.32 -25.20
N ALA A 420 -20.09 -22.38 -24.40
CA ALA A 420 -19.24 -22.78 -23.28
C ALA A 420 -18.21 -23.86 -23.65
N ARG A 421 -18.13 -24.25 -24.93
CA ARG A 421 -17.11 -25.18 -25.44
C ARG A 421 -15.71 -24.58 -25.24
N ILE A 422 -14.71 -25.46 -25.15
CA ILE A 422 -13.29 -25.10 -25.15
C ILE A 422 -12.97 -24.02 -26.20
N ALA A 423 -12.14 -23.06 -25.84
CA ALA A 423 -11.77 -21.93 -26.69
C ALA A 423 -10.59 -22.26 -27.59
N ASN A 424 -10.34 -21.45 -28.63
CA ASN A 424 -9.06 -21.56 -29.34
C ASN A 424 -7.91 -21.19 -28.39
N PRO A 425 -6.75 -21.88 -28.41
CA PRO A 425 -6.38 -23.02 -29.26
C PRO A 425 -6.58 -24.41 -28.62
N ALA A 426 -7.38 -24.53 -27.56
CA ALA A 426 -7.54 -25.74 -26.75
C ALA A 426 -8.02 -26.99 -27.50
N GLN A 427 -8.52 -26.84 -28.73
CA GLN A 427 -8.89 -27.95 -29.60
C GLN A 427 -7.72 -28.63 -30.33
N SER A 428 -6.48 -28.15 -30.13
CA SER A 428 -5.28 -28.81 -30.65
C SER A 428 -5.22 -30.28 -30.22
N LEU A 429 -4.74 -31.14 -31.12
CA LEU A 429 -4.69 -32.59 -30.92
C LEU A 429 -3.39 -33.08 -30.28
N GLN A 430 -2.31 -32.28 -30.37
CA GLN A 430 -0.98 -32.64 -29.86
C GLN A 430 -0.65 -31.96 -28.52
N ALA A 431 -1.36 -30.89 -28.15
CA ALA A 431 -1.15 -30.19 -26.89
C ALA A 431 -1.92 -30.82 -25.72
N LEU A 432 -1.42 -30.61 -24.50
CA LEU A 432 -2.14 -30.96 -23.29
C LEU A 432 -3.09 -29.82 -22.92
N SER A 433 -4.39 -30.02 -23.17
CA SER A 433 -5.44 -29.06 -22.81
C SER A 433 -5.95 -29.30 -21.39
N VAL A 434 -5.79 -28.30 -20.52
CA VAL A 434 -6.05 -28.37 -19.09
C VAL A 434 -7.27 -27.53 -18.71
N GLY A 435 -8.27 -28.18 -18.11
CA GLY A 435 -9.40 -27.53 -17.45
C GLY A 435 -9.15 -27.35 -15.97
N SER A 436 -9.99 -26.55 -15.30
CA SER A 436 -9.89 -26.28 -13.88
C SER A 436 -11.11 -26.77 -13.13
N VAL A 437 -10.88 -27.29 -11.93
CA VAL A 437 -11.92 -27.75 -11.00
C VAL A 437 -11.91 -26.88 -9.76
N THR A 438 -13.00 -26.92 -8.99
CA THR A 438 -13.12 -26.22 -7.71
C THR A 438 -12.56 -27.06 -6.57
N TYR A 439 -11.92 -26.39 -5.60
CA TYR A 439 -11.36 -27.05 -4.41
C TYR A 439 -12.36 -27.12 -3.25
N GLU A 440 -13.21 -26.10 -3.10
CA GLU A 440 -14.17 -26.01 -2.00
C GLU A 440 -15.41 -25.21 -2.43
N SER A 441 -16.56 -25.59 -1.88
CA SER A 441 -17.78 -24.79 -1.95
C SER A 441 -17.85 -23.79 -0.79
N VAL A 442 -17.77 -22.50 -1.08
CA VAL A 442 -17.93 -21.44 -0.07
C VAL A 442 -19.40 -21.01 0.03
N CYS A 443 -19.90 -20.89 1.26
CA CYS A 443 -21.13 -20.19 1.61
C CYS A 443 -20.89 -19.33 2.85
N ALA A 444 -20.62 -18.04 2.64
CA ALA A 444 -20.29 -17.10 3.73
C ALA A 444 -20.68 -15.67 3.37
N GLY A 445 -21.17 -14.90 4.35
CA GLY A 445 -21.44 -13.46 4.17
C GLY A 445 -22.47 -13.12 3.08
N GLY A 446 -23.42 -14.02 2.79
CA GLY A 446 -24.39 -13.84 1.70
C GLY A 446 -23.86 -14.21 0.31
N TRP A 447 -22.61 -14.65 0.21
CA TRP A 447 -22.01 -15.18 -1.01
C TRP A 447 -22.08 -16.70 -1.03
N GLN A 448 -22.37 -17.25 -2.20
CA GLN A 448 -22.35 -18.69 -2.44
C GLN A 448 -21.61 -19.00 -3.73
N SER A 449 -20.72 -19.97 -3.68
CA SER A 449 -20.09 -20.56 -4.86
C SER A 449 -21.12 -21.21 -5.80
N LEU A 450 -20.87 -21.15 -7.12
CA LEU A 450 -21.74 -21.81 -8.10
C LEU A 450 -21.57 -23.34 -8.08
N ALA A 451 -20.32 -23.78 -7.92
CA ALA A 451 -19.98 -25.18 -7.71
C ALA A 451 -20.37 -25.62 -6.30
N SER A 452 -20.81 -26.87 -6.17
CA SER A 452 -21.38 -27.39 -4.93
C SER A 452 -20.50 -28.39 -4.21
N GLN A 453 -19.48 -28.93 -4.89
CA GLN A 453 -18.59 -29.97 -4.39
C GLN A 453 -17.16 -29.76 -4.87
N GLU A 454 -16.19 -30.29 -4.11
CA GLU A 454 -14.81 -30.41 -4.58
C GLU A 454 -14.76 -31.25 -5.88
N GLY A 455 -13.94 -30.82 -6.83
CA GLY A 455 -13.80 -31.49 -8.13
C GLY A 455 -14.85 -31.07 -9.17
N ASP A 456 -15.86 -30.28 -8.79
CA ASP A 456 -16.83 -29.71 -9.73
C ASP A 456 -16.10 -28.77 -10.73
N PRO A 457 -16.46 -28.78 -12.04
CA PRO A 457 -15.83 -27.91 -13.03
C PRO A 457 -15.94 -26.42 -12.65
N SER A 458 -14.83 -25.71 -12.59
CA SER A 458 -14.85 -24.27 -12.37
C SER A 458 -15.22 -23.53 -13.67
N ALA A 459 -15.99 -22.44 -13.56
CA ALA A 459 -16.60 -21.79 -14.73
C ALA A 459 -16.12 -20.35 -15.04
N PRO A 460 -15.61 -19.53 -14.08
CA PRO A 460 -15.13 -18.20 -14.44
C PRO A 460 -13.69 -17.88 -13.98
N ARG A 461 -13.12 -16.90 -14.69
CA ARG A 461 -12.06 -16.02 -14.20
C ARG A 461 -12.68 -15.18 -13.08
N ALA A 462 -12.39 -15.50 -11.81
CA ALA A 462 -12.75 -14.61 -10.71
C ALA A 462 -12.07 -13.25 -10.96
N GLY A 463 -12.88 -12.19 -11.04
CA GLY A 463 -12.42 -10.81 -11.12
C GLY A 463 -12.13 -10.27 -9.74
#